data_AF-A0A1R4HWT2-F1
#
_entry.id   AF-A0A1R4HWT2-F1
#
_cell.length_a   1.000
_cell.length_b   1.000
_cell.length_c   1.000
_cell.angle_alpha   90.00
_cell.angle_beta   90.00
_cell.angle_gamma   90.00
#
_symmetry.space_group_name_H-M   'P 1'
#
loop_
_entity.id
_entity.type
_entity.pdbx_description
1 polymer ?
#
loop_
_entity_poly.entity_id
_entity_poly.type
_entity_poly.pdbx_seq_one_letter_code
_entity_poly.pdbx_strand_id
1 'polypeptide(L)'
;MRIFEIDTAEAWASLCRRFPIEVTAQKRHDWYRTTGRDGSWVIPDWAKVAEHYDAVHLCTLTYPSAASTAIPVDNETASVIAGWGPDETYWFTPRVRYVDEPIRWALHDDGEDNTWVREES
;
A
#
# COMPACT_ATOMS: atom_id res chain seq x y z
N MET A 1 -1.58 -6.48 -20.05
CA MET A 1 -1.44 -5.73 -18.80
C MET A 1 -1.10 -6.73 -17.70
N ARG A 2 -0.08 -6.47 -16.90
CA ARG A 2 0.36 -7.36 -15.82
C ARG A 2 0.22 -6.65 -14.49
N ILE A 3 -0.75 -7.08 -13.70
CA ILE A 3 -0.99 -6.54 -12.36
C ILE A 3 -0.38 -7.52 -11.36
N PHE A 4 0.28 -7.00 -10.33
CA PHE A 4 0.65 -7.77 -9.16
C PHE A 4 -0.42 -7.60 -8.08
N GLU A 5 -1.02 -8.71 -7.67
CA GLU A 5 -2.07 -8.74 -6.63
C GLU A 5 -1.44 -8.95 -5.26
N ILE A 6 -1.71 -8.05 -4.31
CA ILE A 6 -1.40 -8.23 -2.90
C ILE A 6 -2.67 -8.78 -2.24
N ASP A 7 -2.86 -10.08 -2.36
CA ASP A 7 -3.98 -10.83 -1.76
C ASP A 7 -3.64 -11.39 -0.37
N THR A 8 -2.37 -11.32 0.03
CA THR A 8 -1.85 -11.84 1.29
C THR A 8 -0.68 -11.01 1.77
N ALA A 9 -0.36 -11.11 3.08
CA ALA A 9 0.86 -10.53 3.62
C ALA A 9 2.12 -11.13 2.98
N GLU A 10 2.11 -12.43 2.63
CA GLU A 10 3.23 -13.04 1.91
C GLU A 10 3.37 -12.52 0.48
N ALA A 11 2.28 -12.19 -0.22
CA ALA A 11 2.38 -11.54 -1.53
C ALA A 11 3.15 -10.21 -1.41
N TRP A 12 2.84 -9.39 -0.40
CA TRP A 12 3.62 -8.19 -0.10
C TRP A 12 5.08 -8.49 0.26
N ALA A 13 5.32 -9.45 1.15
CA ALA A 13 6.66 -9.85 1.55
C ALA A 13 7.49 -10.32 0.35
N SER A 14 6.89 -11.11 -0.55
CA SER A 14 7.53 -11.61 -1.76
C SER A 14 7.92 -10.47 -2.71
N LEU A 15 7.09 -9.42 -2.82
CA LEU A 15 7.38 -8.25 -3.62
C LEU A 15 8.57 -7.47 -3.04
N CYS A 16 8.58 -7.25 -1.72
CA CYS A 16 9.69 -6.63 -1.00
C CYS A 16 11.00 -7.42 -1.16
N ARG A 17 10.93 -8.75 -1.05
CA ARG A 17 12.09 -9.64 -1.19
C ARG A 17 12.67 -9.61 -2.61
N ARG A 18 11.82 -9.49 -3.63
CA ARG A 18 12.23 -9.45 -5.04
C ARG A 18 12.78 -8.09 -5.44
N PHE A 19 12.25 -7.00 -4.90
CA PHE A 19 12.66 -5.63 -5.23
C PHE A 19 12.91 -4.82 -3.96
N PRO A 20 13.92 -5.16 -3.13
CA PRO A 20 14.10 -4.47 -1.86
C PRO A 20 14.71 -3.09 -2.06
N ILE A 21 14.18 -2.11 -1.34
CA ILE A 21 14.89 -0.89 -0.99
C ILE A 21 14.90 -0.73 0.54
N GLU A 22 16.10 -0.50 1.08
CA GLU A 22 16.37 -0.32 2.50
C GLU A 22 15.84 1.06 2.95
N VAL A 23 15.02 1.10 4.00
CA VAL A 23 14.39 2.33 4.50
C VAL A 23 14.49 2.51 6.02
N THR A 24 15.25 1.67 6.72
CA THR A 24 15.44 1.68 8.18
C THR A 24 15.84 3.05 8.67
N ALA A 25 16.78 3.72 8.00
CA ALA A 25 17.23 5.05 8.40
C ALA A 25 16.09 6.07 8.46
N GLN A 26 15.12 5.96 7.55
CA GLN A 26 14.01 6.89 7.40
C GLN A 26 12.77 6.47 8.20
N LYS A 27 12.52 5.17 8.38
CA LYS A 27 11.24 4.64 8.88
C LYS A 27 11.29 4.01 10.25
N ARG A 28 12.47 3.62 10.75
CA ARG A 28 12.59 2.82 12.00
C ARG A 28 11.80 3.38 13.17
N HIS A 29 11.78 4.70 13.34
CA HIS A 29 11.14 5.33 14.48
C HIS A 29 9.61 5.31 14.37
N ASP A 30 9.07 5.67 13.20
CA ASP A 30 7.63 5.68 12.99
C ASP A 30 7.07 4.27 13.00
N TRP A 31 7.77 3.33 12.35
CA TRP A 31 7.33 1.94 12.30
C TRP A 31 7.53 1.20 13.61
N TYR A 32 8.53 1.54 14.41
CA TYR A 32 8.61 1.07 15.78
C TYR A 32 7.39 1.51 16.60
N ARG A 33 6.94 2.77 16.46
CA ARG A 33 5.74 3.25 17.17
C ARG A 33 4.46 2.53 16.74
N THR A 34 4.36 2.17 15.46
CA THR A 34 3.18 1.49 14.92
C THR A 34 3.16 0.00 15.22
N THR A 35 4.30 -0.69 15.14
CA THR A 35 4.36 -2.16 15.16
C THR A 35 5.09 -2.74 16.38
N GLY A 36 5.80 -1.92 17.16
CA GLY A 36 6.64 -2.36 18.29
C GLY A 36 7.92 -3.11 17.90
N ARG A 37 8.21 -3.26 16.60
CA ARG A 37 9.39 -4.00 16.11
C ARG A 37 10.57 -3.05 15.96
N ASP A 38 11.72 -3.46 16.48
CA ASP A 38 13.02 -2.87 16.14
C ASP A 38 13.78 -3.77 15.17
N GLY A 39 14.58 -3.18 14.30
CA GLY A 39 15.37 -3.88 13.28
C GLY A 39 15.25 -3.28 11.88
N SER A 40 15.75 -4.04 10.90
CA SER A 40 15.84 -3.57 9.52
C SER A 40 14.50 -3.59 8.81
N TRP A 41 14.29 -2.60 7.94
CA TRP A 41 13.03 -2.31 7.27
C TRP A 41 13.24 -2.10 5.77
N VAL A 42 12.40 -2.76 4.96
CA VAL A 42 12.42 -2.63 3.50
C VAL A 42 11.04 -2.32 2.95
N ILE A 43 10.98 -1.72 1.78
CA ILE A 43 9.77 -1.62 0.94
C ILE A 43 10.08 -2.11 -0.48
N PRO A 44 9.06 -2.28 -1.34
CA PRO A 44 9.29 -2.49 -2.75
C PRO A 44 9.91 -1.24 -3.40
N ASP A 45 10.96 -1.44 -4.18
CA ASP A 45 11.53 -0.46 -5.10
C ASP A 45 10.56 -0.27 -6.27
N TRP A 46 9.68 0.72 -6.16
CA TRP A 46 8.59 0.94 -7.13
C TRP A 46 9.10 1.19 -8.56
N ALA A 47 10.29 1.77 -8.72
CA ALA A 47 10.88 1.96 -10.05
C ALA A 47 11.18 0.60 -10.70
N LYS A 48 11.77 -0.34 -9.96
CA LYS A 48 12.02 -1.72 -10.45
C LYS A 48 10.73 -2.52 -10.61
N VAL A 49 9.77 -2.34 -9.72
CA VAL A 49 8.45 -2.99 -9.85
C VAL A 49 7.78 -2.59 -11.17
N ALA A 50 7.85 -1.31 -11.53
CA ALA A 50 7.30 -0.77 -12.78
C ALA A 50 7.97 -1.34 -14.06
N GLU A 51 9.21 -1.83 -13.98
CA GLU A 51 9.85 -2.53 -15.11
C GLU A 51 9.21 -3.90 -15.40
N HIS A 52 8.52 -4.48 -14.41
CA HIS A 52 7.96 -5.83 -14.49
C HIS A 52 6.44 -5.88 -14.49
N TYR A 53 5.78 -4.88 -13.91
CA TYR A 53 4.33 -4.83 -13.73
C TYR A 53 3.79 -3.48 -14.19
N ASP A 54 2.61 -3.52 -14.80
CA ASP A 54 1.86 -2.31 -15.18
C ASP A 54 1.17 -1.67 -13.97
N ALA A 55 0.89 -2.46 -12.92
CA ALA A 55 0.27 -2.02 -11.68
C ALA A 55 0.48 -2.98 -10.52
N VAL A 56 0.23 -2.50 -9.32
CA VAL A 56 0.09 -3.28 -8.10
C VAL A 56 -1.25 -2.94 -7.47
N HIS A 57 -2.04 -3.96 -7.12
CA HIS A 57 -3.36 -3.83 -6.50
C HIS A 57 -3.34 -4.47 -5.12
N LEU A 58 -3.90 -3.78 -4.13
CA LEU A 58 -4.05 -4.28 -2.78
C LEU A 58 -5.50 -4.71 -2.53
N CYS A 59 -5.71 -6.01 -2.36
CA CYS A 59 -7.03 -6.54 -2.15
C CYS A 59 -7.64 -6.03 -0.82
N THR A 60 -8.91 -5.62 -0.86
CA THR A 60 -9.67 -5.22 0.35
C THR A 60 -9.59 -6.26 1.47
N LEU A 61 -9.61 -7.55 1.17
CA LEU A 61 -9.61 -8.61 2.20
C LEU A 61 -8.28 -8.69 2.95
N THR A 62 -7.18 -8.33 2.30
CA THR A 62 -5.84 -8.35 2.89
C THR A 62 -5.62 -7.15 3.78
N TYR A 63 -6.17 -6.00 3.37
CA TYR A 63 -5.91 -4.70 3.99
C TYR A 63 -6.11 -4.70 5.53
N PRO A 64 -7.25 -5.13 6.11
CA PRO A 64 -7.44 -5.10 7.57
C PRO A 64 -6.46 -5.97 8.35
N SER A 65 -5.95 -7.04 7.73
CA SER A 65 -5.07 -8.01 8.40
C SER A 65 -3.58 -7.66 8.27
N ALA A 66 -3.20 -6.90 7.24
CA ALA A 66 -1.80 -6.69 6.87
C ALA A 66 -1.37 -5.21 6.87
N ALA A 67 -2.29 -4.28 6.67
CA ALA A 67 -1.96 -2.86 6.70
C ALA A 67 -1.49 -2.46 8.10
N SER A 68 -0.43 -1.64 8.17
CA SER A 68 0.14 -1.15 9.42
C SER A 68 0.67 -2.23 10.39
N THR A 69 0.81 -3.48 9.98
CA THR A 69 1.45 -4.54 10.77
C THR A 69 2.88 -4.78 10.29
N ALA A 70 3.74 -5.31 11.16
CA ALA A 70 5.07 -5.73 10.75
C ALA A 70 4.97 -7.06 9.99
N ILE A 71 5.23 -7.02 8.69
CA ILE A 71 5.23 -8.18 7.80
C ILE A 71 6.68 -8.68 7.68
N PRO A 72 7.02 -9.88 8.17
CA PRO A 72 8.35 -10.44 7.99
C PRO A 72 8.66 -10.64 6.51
N VAL A 73 9.82 -10.15 6.06
CA VAL A 73 10.30 -10.36 4.68
C VAL A 73 11.35 -11.46 4.65
N ASP A 74 12.25 -11.49 5.62
CA ASP A 74 13.18 -12.59 5.84
C ASP A 74 13.56 -12.66 7.33
N ASN A 75 14.66 -13.33 7.67
CA ASN A 75 15.10 -13.49 9.05
C ASN A 75 15.55 -12.18 9.71
N GLU A 76 15.90 -11.16 8.93
CA GLU A 76 16.50 -9.91 9.41
C GLU A 76 15.62 -8.69 9.11
N THR A 77 14.86 -8.72 8.01
CA THR A 77 14.09 -7.59 7.51
C THR A 77 12.58 -7.79 7.62
N ALA A 78 11.88 -6.69 7.82
CA ALA A 78 10.42 -6.64 7.77
C ALA A 78 9.96 -5.45 6.90
N SER A 79 8.67 -5.42 6.58
CA SER A 79 8.03 -4.33 5.85
C SER A 79 6.68 -4.00 6.49
N VAL A 80 6.13 -2.85 6.10
CA VAL A 80 4.79 -2.41 6.47
C VAL A 80 4.11 -1.94 5.19
N ILE A 81 2.86 -2.38 4.96
CA ILE A 81 1.99 -1.75 3.96
C ILE A 81 1.56 -0.41 4.54
N ALA A 82 2.17 0.67 4.06
CA ALA A 82 1.95 2.03 4.54
C ALA A 82 1.61 2.97 3.38
N GLY A 83 0.65 3.86 3.60
CA GLY A 83 0.20 4.84 2.59
C GLY A 83 -0.72 4.26 1.50
N TRP A 84 -1.31 3.09 1.75
CA TRP A 84 -2.31 2.48 0.87
C TRP A 84 -3.69 2.55 1.50
N GLY A 85 -4.74 2.61 0.69
CA GLY A 85 -6.13 2.35 1.06
C GLY A 85 -6.58 0.91 0.75
N PRO A 86 -7.75 0.49 1.26
CA PRO A 86 -8.36 -0.77 0.86
C PRO A 86 -8.75 -0.72 -0.63
N ASP A 87 -8.54 -1.83 -1.35
CA ASP A 87 -8.82 -1.96 -2.80
C ASP A 87 -8.04 -0.97 -3.70
N GLU A 88 -6.95 -0.39 -3.18
CA GLU A 88 -6.20 0.60 -3.94
C GLU A 88 -5.32 -0.07 -5.00
N THR A 89 -5.30 0.52 -6.20
CA THR A 89 -4.40 0.13 -7.29
C THR A 89 -3.49 1.28 -7.67
N TYR A 90 -2.17 1.06 -7.58
CA TYR A 90 -1.18 1.97 -8.14
C TYR A 90 -0.78 1.52 -9.53
N TRP A 91 -0.97 2.41 -10.51
CA TRP A 91 -0.65 2.19 -11.92
C TRP A 91 0.68 2.83 -12.28
N PHE A 92 1.55 2.08 -12.98
CA PHE A 92 2.86 2.54 -13.46
C PHE A 92 2.88 2.77 -14.98
N THR A 93 1.71 2.65 -15.62
CA THR A 93 1.56 2.78 -17.07
C THR A 93 0.51 3.84 -17.39
N PRO A 94 0.72 4.68 -18.42
CA PRO A 94 -0.28 5.66 -18.84
C PRO A 94 -1.41 5.04 -19.68
N ARG A 95 -1.39 3.72 -19.90
CA ARG A 95 -2.36 3.01 -20.76
C ARG A 95 -3.72 2.79 -20.09
N VAL A 96 -3.91 3.28 -18.87
CA VAL A 96 -5.15 3.17 -18.10
C VAL A 96 -6.05 4.33 -18.47
N ARG A 97 -7.34 4.03 -18.67
CA ARG A 97 -8.36 5.05 -18.93
C ARG A 97 -9.52 4.83 -17.96
N TYR A 98 -10.06 5.92 -17.45
CA TYR A 98 -11.34 5.87 -16.77
C TYR A 98 -12.42 5.41 -17.76
N VAL A 99 -13.29 4.51 -17.29
CA VAL A 99 -14.43 4.04 -18.08
C VAL A 99 -15.59 5.04 -17.96
N ASP A 100 -15.69 5.72 -16.82
CA ASP A 100 -16.70 6.73 -16.47
C ASP A 100 -16.05 7.95 -15.79
N GLU A 101 -16.81 9.03 -15.61
CA GLU A 101 -16.33 10.22 -14.88
C GLU A 101 -16.02 9.87 -13.42
N PRO A 102 -14.80 10.17 -12.92
CA PRO A 102 -14.46 9.94 -11.52
C PRO A 102 -15.43 10.67 -10.59
N ILE A 103 -15.95 9.96 -9.59
CA ILE A 103 -16.83 10.55 -8.57
C ILE A 103 -16.01 10.76 -7.30
N ARG A 104 -15.94 12.01 -6.84
CA ARG A 104 -15.30 12.37 -5.59
C ARG A 104 -16.31 12.37 -4.45
N TRP A 105 -15.90 11.82 -3.31
CA TRP A 105 -16.66 11.85 -2.07
C TRP A 105 -15.91 12.68 -1.04
N ALA A 106 -16.62 13.57 -0.37
CA ALA A 106 -16.10 14.36 0.74
C ALA A 106 -16.81 13.93 2.03
N LEU A 107 -16.04 13.85 3.12
CA LEU A 107 -16.60 13.69 4.44
C LEU A 107 -17.05 15.07 4.92
N HIS A 108 -18.36 15.24 5.09
CA HIS A 108 -18.92 16.38 5.80
C HIS A 108 -19.04 16.00 7.27
N ASP A 109 -18.24 16.67 8.10
CA ASP A 109 -18.29 16.59 9.55
C ASP A 109 -18.97 17.87 10.06
N ASP A 110 -20.19 17.74 10.60
CA ASP A 110 -20.95 18.86 11.20
C ASP A 110 -20.81 18.92 12.73
N GLY A 111 -19.94 18.09 13.31
CA GLY A 111 -19.68 17.99 14.74
C GLY A 111 -20.63 17.08 15.51
N GLU A 112 -21.77 16.68 14.93
CA GLU A 112 -22.68 15.67 15.51
C GLU A 112 -22.66 14.35 14.72
N ASP A 113 -22.57 14.42 13.38
CA ASP A 113 -22.53 13.27 12.49
C ASP A 113 -21.49 13.41 11.36
N ASN A 114 -20.99 12.25 10.92
CA ASN A 114 -20.07 12.14 9.79
C ASN A 114 -20.81 11.61 8.56
N THR A 115 -21.09 12.49 7.60
CA THR A 115 -21.82 12.11 6.37
C THR A 115 -20.92 12.20 5.15
N TRP A 116 -20.79 11.10 4.41
CA TRP A 116 -20.14 11.12 3.10
C TRP A 116 -21.10 11.68 2.05
N VAL A 117 -20.72 12.79 1.44
CA VAL A 117 -21.46 13.43 0.35
C VAL A 117 -20.66 13.37 -0.94
N ARG A 118 -21.36 13.19 -2.06
CA ARG A 118 -20.75 13.28 -3.39
C ARG A 118 -20.41 14.75 -3.65
N GLU A 119 -19.16 15.04 -4.01
CA GLU A 119 -18.78 16.35 -4.55
C GLU A 119 -19.27 16.44 -6.00
N GLU A 120 -20.13 17.41 -6.28
CA GLU A 120 -20.47 17.81 -7.65
C GLU A 120 -19.39 18.76 -8.16
N SER A 121 -18.79 18.43 -9.31
CA SER A 121 -17.74 19.25 -9.97
C SER A 121 -18.32 20.40 -10.77
#